data_AF-A0A484N4U0-F1
#
_entry.id   AF-A0A484N4U0-F1
#
_cell.length_a   1.000
_cell.length_b   1.000
_cell.length_c   1.000
_cell.angle_alpha   90.00
_cell.angle_beta   90.00
_cell.angle_gamma   90.00
#
_symmetry.space_group_name_H-M   'P 1'
#
loop_
_entity.id
_entity.type
_entity.pdbx_description
1 polymer ?
#
loop_
_entity_poly.entity_id
_entity_poly.type
_entity_poly.pdbx_seq_one_letter_code
_entity_poly.pdbx_strand_id
1 'polypeptide(L)'
;MMMKKKTRRKVREPRFSFKTMSDVDVLDDGYKWRKYGQKVVKNTHHPRSYYRCTQDNCRVKKRVERLVEDPRMVITTYEGRHAHSPSRDECLHLEPEEIQLNDIHIEENCVVLDTLKQVLLQVVKPRNA
;
A
#
# COMPACT_ATOMS: atom_id res chain seq x y z
N MET A 1 31.94 -36.83 -3.91
CA MET A 1 31.64 -35.42 -4.24
C MET A 1 30.22 -35.10 -3.79
N MET A 2 30.02 -34.21 -2.81
CA MET A 2 28.70 -33.87 -2.29
C MET A 2 28.05 -32.81 -3.18
N MET A 3 26.97 -33.16 -3.88
CA MET A 3 26.18 -32.21 -4.66
C MET A 3 25.45 -31.23 -3.73
N LYS A 4 25.90 -29.97 -3.69
CA LYS A 4 25.18 -28.87 -3.03
C LYS A 4 23.81 -28.68 -3.68
N LYS A 5 22.73 -29.05 -2.97
CA LYS A 5 21.35 -28.76 -3.40
C LYS A 5 21.16 -27.25 -3.52
N LYS A 6 20.96 -26.75 -4.74
CA LYS A 6 20.61 -25.35 -4.99
C LYS A 6 19.24 -25.07 -4.37
N THR A 7 19.19 -24.26 -3.32
CA THR A 7 17.95 -23.79 -2.70
C THR A 7 17.09 -23.09 -3.74
N ARG A 8 15.87 -23.58 -4.00
CA ARG A 8 14.90 -22.89 -4.85
C ARG A 8 14.66 -21.49 -4.28
N ARG A 9 14.98 -20.45 -5.05
CA ARG A 9 14.65 -19.06 -4.68
C ARG A 9 13.12 -18.98 -4.58
N LYS A 10 12.58 -18.69 -3.39
CA LYS A 10 11.15 -18.37 -3.23
C LYS A 10 10.84 -17.19 -4.16
N VAL A 11 9.82 -17.35 -5.00
CA VAL A 11 9.28 -16.24 -5.82
C VAL A 11 8.92 -15.11 -4.86
N ARG A 12 9.43 -13.91 -5.11
CA ARG A 12 9.14 -12.73 -4.27
C ARG A 12 7.66 -12.39 -4.42
N GLU A 13 7.01 -12.03 -3.32
CA GLU A 13 5.62 -11.57 -3.35
C GLU A 13 5.51 -10.30 -4.22
N PRO A 14 4.35 -10.06 -4.88
CA PRO A 14 4.10 -8.83 -5.61
C PRO A 14 4.31 -7.62 -4.72
N ARG A 15 4.97 -6.60 -5.26
CA ARG A 15 5.27 -5.36 -4.54
C ARG A 15 4.90 -4.18 -5.41
N PHE A 16 4.15 -3.25 -4.83
CA PHE A 16 3.72 -2.02 -5.49
C PHE A 16 4.04 -0.83 -4.59
N SER A 17 4.47 0.28 -5.18
CA SER A 17 4.75 1.51 -4.43
C SER A 17 4.33 2.73 -5.23
N PHE A 18 3.81 3.74 -4.54
CA PHE A 18 3.45 5.02 -5.12
C PHE A 18 3.86 6.16 -4.18
N LYS A 19 3.87 7.37 -4.75
CA LYS A 19 4.15 8.61 -4.03
C LYS A 19 2.89 9.47 -4.00
N THR A 20 2.62 10.11 -2.88
CA THR A 20 1.53 11.09 -2.72
C THR A 20 2.06 12.31 -2.00
N MET A 21 1.64 13.50 -2.43
CA MET A 21 1.83 14.72 -1.65
C MET A 21 0.78 14.72 -0.53
N SER A 22 1.19 14.78 0.74
CA SER A 22 0.25 14.71 1.87
C SER A 22 0.88 15.21 3.17
N ASP A 23 0.08 15.88 4.00
CA ASP A 23 0.45 16.25 5.37
C ASP A 23 0.32 15.06 6.34
N VAL A 24 -0.39 13.99 5.97
CA VAL A 24 -0.52 12.78 6.77
C VAL A 24 0.37 11.65 6.25
N ASP A 25 0.96 10.90 7.17
CA ASP A 25 1.84 9.78 6.82
C ASP A 25 1.04 8.56 6.33
N VAL A 26 -0.09 8.26 6.98
CA VAL A 26 -0.83 7.02 6.76
C VAL A 26 -2.20 7.36 6.17
N LEU A 27 -2.38 7.02 4.89
CA LEU A 27 -3.68 7.08 4.23
C LEU A 27 -4.60 5.98 4.76
N ASP A 28 -5.88 6.32 4.94
CA ASP A 28 -6.94 5.34 5.08
C ASP A 28 -7.22 4.69 3.71
N ASP A 29 -7.04 3.38 3.64
CA ASP A 29 -7.26 2.56 2.46
C ASP A 29 -8.34 1.50 2.68
N GLY A 30 -9.11 1.62 3.77
CA GLY A 30 -10.18 0.70 4.16
C GLY A 30 -9.71 -0.63 4.75
N TYR A 31 -8.39 -0.88 4.83
CA TYR A 31 -7.86 -2.07 5.48
C TYR A 31 -7.41 -1.77 6.91
N LYS A 32 -7.63 -2.75 7.80
CA LYS A 32 -7.12 -2.66 9.18
C LYS A 32 -5.64 -3.03 9.22
N TRP A 33 -4.83 -2.08 9.68
CA TRP A 33 -3.38 -2.20 9.79
C TRP A 33 -2.93 -2.18 11.25
N ARG A 34 -1.94 -3.02 11.60
CA ARG A 34 -1.23 -2.94 12.88
C ARG A 34 0.24 -2.64 12.62
N LYS A 35 0.74 -1.57 13.25
CA LYS A 35 2.17 -1.23 13.25
C LYS A 35 2.95 -2.34 13.97
N TYR A 36 3.98 -2.85 13.32
CA TYR A 36 4.85 -3.89 13.90
C TYR A 36 6.31 -3.47 14.00
N GLY A 37 6.67 -2.34 13.39
CA GLY A 37 8.03 -1.85 13.45
C GLY A 37 8.13 -0.40 12.99
N GLN A 38 9.22 0.23 13.40
CA GLN A 38 9.62 1.55 12.98
C GLN A 38 11.14 1.56 12.85
N LYS A 39 11.66 2.23 11.82
CA LYS A 39 13.10 2.40 11.60
C LYS A 39 13.41 3.86 11.37
N VAL A 40 14.33 4.41 12.17
CA VAL A 40 14.91 5.73 11.92
C VAL A 40 15.63 5.69 10.57
N VAL A 41 15.37 6.69 9.74
CA VAL A 41 15.98 6.84 8.42
C VAL A 41 17.07 7.90 8.53
N LYS A 42 18.20 7.68 7.84
CA LYS A 42 19.30 8.64 7.85
C LYS A 42 18.86 9.92 7.15
N ASN A 43 19.36 11.06 7.62
CA ASN A 43 19.18 12.38 6.99
C ASN A 43 17.72 12.88 6.96
N THR A 44 16.84 12.35 7.80
CA THR A 44 15.46 12.84 7.95
C THR A 44 14.97 12.66 9.38
N HIS A 45 14.13 13.59 9.84
CA HIS A 45 13.42 13.47 11.12
C HIS A 45 12.22 12.52 11.04
N HIS A 46 11.85 12.07 9.84
CA HIS A 46 10.70 11.22 9.61
C HIS A 46 11.09 9.73 9.63
N PRO A 47 10.59 8.95 10.59
CA PRO A 47 10.88 7.52 10.64
C PRO A 47 10.10 6.75 9.57
N ARG A 48 10.68 5.65 9.10
CA ARG A 48 9.98 4.67 8.26
C ARG A 48 9.13 3.77 9.14
N SER A 49 7.84 3.71 8.85
CA SER A 49 6.87 2.87 9.58
C SER A 49 6.54 1.60 8.80
N TYR A 50 6.31 0.51 9.54
CA TYR A 50 5.99 -0.81 8.99
C TYR A 50 4.70 -1.36 9.62
N TYR A 51 3.79 -1.79 8.76
CA TYR A 51 2.45 -2.25 9.11
C TYR A 51 2.17 -3.62 8.50
N ARG A 52 1.37 -4.41 9.20
CA ARG A 52 0.80 -5.68 8.70
C ARG A 52 -0.71 -5.60 8.75
N CYS A 53 -1.39 -6.22 7.79
CA CYS A 53 -2.84 -6.36 7.87
C CYS A 53 -3.22 -7.17 9.13
N THR A 54 -4.33 -6.81 9.76
CA THR A 54 -4.81 -7.49 10.97
C THR A 54 -5.85 -8.57 10.69
N GLN A 55 -6.31 -8.70 9.45
CA GLN A 55 -7.27 -9.73 9.07
C GLN A 55 -6.64 -11.11 9.13
N ASP A 56 -7.43 -12.10 9.55
CA ASP A 56 -6.97 -13.47 9.72
C ASP A 56 -6.43 -14.05 8.41
N ASN A 57 -5.31 -14.77 8.53
CA ASN A 57 -4.58 -15.35 7.39
C ASN A 57 -4.11 -14.35 6.32
N CYS A 58 -4.23 -13.04 6.54
CA CYS A 58 -3.70 -12.02 5.63
C CYS A 58 -2.22 -11.75 5.90
N ARG A 59 -1.40 -11.82 4.84
CA ARG A 59 0.06 -11.62 4.93
C ARG A 59 0.53 -10.30 4.34
N VAL A 60 -0.39 -9.43 3.94
CA VAL A 60 -0.06 -8.15 3.31
C VAL A 60 0.66 -7.24 4.29
N LYS A 61 1.72 -6.61 3.81
CA LYS A 61 2.51 -5.62 4.55
C LYS A 61 2.46 -4.27 3.85
N LYS A 62 2.48 -3.21 4.65
CA LYS A 62 2.53 -1.81 4.19
C LYS A 62 3.74 -1.11 4.83
N ARG A 63 4.52 -0.41 4.02
CA ARG A 63 5.63 0.45 4.45
C ARG A 63 5.28 1.88 4.08
N VAL A 64 5.52 2.79 5.02
CA VAL A 64 5.27 4.23 4.86
C VAL A 64 6.55 4.98 5.21
N GLU A 65 6.98 5.88 4.35
CA GLU A 65 8.13 6.75 4.58
C GLU A 65 7.95 8.08 3.84
N ARG A 66 8.42 9.19 4.42
CA ARG A 66 8.57 10.45 3.69
C ARG A 66 9.86 10.46 2.88
N LEU A 67 9.86 11.13 1.73
CA LEU A 67 11.08 11.41 1.01
C LEU A 67 11.99 12.30 1.86
N VAL A 68 13.30 12.08 1.70
CA VAL A 68 14.30 12.90 2.39
C VAL A 68 14.38 14.28 1.72
N GLU A 69 14.23 14.30 0.39
CA GLU A 69 14.37 15.48 -0.45
C GLU A 69 13.15 16.41 -0.38
N ASP A 70 11.95 15.83 -0.23
CA ASP A 70 10.70 16.58 -0.04
C ASP A 70 9.84 15.90 1.03
N PRO A 71 9.83 16.42 2.28
CA PRO A 71 9.02 15.87 3.34
C PRO A 71 7.54 15.83 3.02
N ARG A 72 7.00 16.66 2.11
CA ARG A 72 5.57 16.63 1.74
C ARG A 72 5.20 15.38 0.95
N MET A 73 6.19 14.68 0.39
CA MET A 73 6.00 13.48 -0.40
C MET A 73 6.10 12.23 0.48
N VAL A 74 5.02 11.47 0.53
CA VAL A 74 4.91 10.18 1.23
C VAL A 74 5.01 9.04 0.21
N ILE A 75 5.93 8.11 0.44
CA ILE A 75 6.00 6.85 -0.28
C ILE A 75 5.26 5.77 0.52
N THR A 76 4.25 5.18 -0.11
CA THR A 76 3.58 3.99 0.42
C THR A 76 3.93 2.78 -0.43
N THR A 77 4.38 1.69 0.20
CA THR A 77 4.71 0.42 -0.47
C THR A 77 3.90 -0.73 0.14
N TYR A 78 3.22 -1.48 -0.71
CA TYR A 78 2.49 -2.70 -0.36
C TYR A 78 3.25 -3.93 -0.84
N GLU A 79 3.24 -4.99 -0.03
CA GLU A 79 3.78 -6.31 -0.36
C GLU A 79 2.72 -7.38 -0.09
N GLY A 80 2.42 -8.19 -1.11
CA GLY A 80 1.36 -9.19 -1.09
C GLY A 80 0.04 -8.73 -1.73
N ARG A 81 -0.99 -9.55 -1.62
CA ARG A 81 -2.35 -9.26 -2.11
C ARG A 81 -3.38 -9.62 -1.05
N HIS A 82 -4.35 -8.75 -0.82
CA HIS A 82 -5.47 -9.04 0.07
C HIS A 82 -6.37 -10.13 -0.55
N ALA A 83 -6.79 -11.07 0.29
CA ALA A 83 -7.76 -12.12 -0.07
C ALA A 83 -9.03 -11.99 0.80
N HIS A 84 -9.38 -10.76 1.14
CA HIS A 84 -10.55 -10.40 1.93
C HIS A 84 -10.97 -8.97 1.52
N SER A 85 -12.21 -8.60 1.84
CA SER A 85 -12.68 -7.24 1.62
C SER A 85 -12.05 -6.25 2.63
N PRO A 86 -12.02 -4.95 2.30
CA PRO A 86 -11.84 -3.88 3.27
C PRO A 86 -12.86 -3.97 4.41
N SER A 87 -12.51 -3.49 5.60
CA SER A 87 -13.44 -3.44 6.72
C SER A 87 -14.41 -2.27 6.54
N ARG A 88 -15.72 -2.53 6.61
CA ARG A 88 -16.77 -1.53 6.38
C ARG A 88 -17.06 -0.62 7.58
N ASP A 89 -16.40 -0.84 8.71
CA ASP A 89 -16.88 -0.31 9.99
C ASP A 89 -16.77 1.23 10.13
N GLU A 90 -16.04 1.95 9.27
CA GLU A 90 -15.85 3.41 9.39
C GLU A 90 -16.07 4.24 8.11
N CYS A 91 -16.76 3.71 7.07
CA CYS A 91 -17.10 4.53 5.88
C CYS A 91 -18.47 5.22 5.93
N LEU A 92 -19.24 5.11 7.02
CA LEU A 92 -20.63 5.61 7.08
C LEU A 92 -20.79 7.10 7.42
N HIS A 93 -19.74 7.93 7.36
CA HIS A 93 -19.81 9.34 7.80
C HIS A 93 -19.30 10.39 6.80
N LEU A 94 -19.02 10.06 5.53
CA LEU A 94 -18.61 11.07 4.56
C LEU A 94 -19.67 11.21 3.46
N GLU A 95 -20.42 12.31 3.54
CA GLU A 95 -21.22 12.83 2.43
C GLU A 95 -20.31 13.08 1.19
N PRO A 96 -20.82 12.94 -0.03
CA PRO A 96 -20.00 12.80 -1.24
C PRO A 96 -19.26 14.05 -1.74
N GLU A 97 -19.31 15.18 -1.05
CA GLU A 97 -18.71 16.43 -1.54
C GLU A 97 -17.41 16.78 -0.81
N GLU A 98 -16.35 16.95 -1.61
CA GLU A 98 -14.98 17.36 -1.29
C GLU A 98 -13.97 16.25 -0.88
N ILE A 99 -13.70 15.34 -1.80
CA ILE A 99 -12.29 15.05 -2.11
C ILE A 99 -11.98 15.79 -3.40
N GLN A 100 -11.38 16.99 -3.28
CA GLN A 100 -10.86 17.71 -4.43
C GLN A 100 -9.83 16.80 -5.11
N LEU A 101 -10.18 16.25 -6.27
CA LEU A 101 -9.36 15.33 -7.08
C LEU A 101 -8.10 16.00 -7.67
N ASN A 102 -7.70 17.14 -7.10
CA ASN A 102 -6.82 18.14 -7.69
C ASN A 102 -5.44 18.22 -7.01
N ASP A 103 -5.22 17.54 -5.87
CA ASP A 103 -3.89 17.49 -5.21
C ASP A 103 -3.03 16.28 -5.63
N ILE A 104 -3.55 15.42 -6.52
CA ILE A 104 -2.76 14.35 -7.12
C ILE A 104 -2.06 14.94 -8.35
N HIS A 105 -0.85 15.47 -8.18
CA HIS A 105 0.00 15.79 -9.33
C HIS A 105 0.45 14.48 -9.99
N ILE A 106 -0.35 14.03 -10.97
CA ILE A 106 -0.08 12.85 -11.79
C ILE A 106 0.86 13.28 -12.92
N GLU A 107 2.16 13.06 -12.75
CA GLU A 107 3.08 13.07 -13.90
C GLU A 107 2.62 11.99 -14.89
N GLU A 108 2.49 12.38 -16.17
CA GLU A 108 1.82 11.71 -17.31
C GLU A 108 2.42 10.36 -17.75
N ASN A 109 2.75 9.48 -16.81
CA ASN A 109 3.06 8.09 -17.12
C ASN A 109 2.69 7.14 -15.97
N CYS A 110 1.72 7.54 -15.14
CA CYS A 110 1.48 6.86 -13.89
C CYS A 110 0.47 5.72 -14.03
N VAL A 111 0.99 4.53 -13.75
CA VAL A 111 0.37 3.21 -13.48
C VAL A 111 -0.79 3.25 -12.47
N VAL A 112 -1.30 4.42 -12.07
CA VAL A 112 -2.40 4.61 -11.12
C VAL A 112 -3.75 4.26 -11.73
N LEU A 113 -4.02 4.58 -13.00
CA LEU A 113 -5.22 4.05 -13.68
C LEU A 113 -5.12 2.55 -13.88
N ASP A 114 -3.94 2.01 -14.17
CA ASP A 114 -3.75 0.55 -14.26
C ASP A 114 -3.84 -0.14 -12.89
N THR A 115 -3.47 0.55 -11.80
CA THR A 115 -3.57 0.03 -10.43
C THR A 115 -4.98 0.18 -9.88
N LEU A 116 -5.67 1.29 -10.14
CA LEU A 116 -7.11 1.44 -9.86
C LEU A 116 -7.92 0.47 -10.71
N LYS A 117 -7.57 0.25 -11.99
CA LYS A 117 -8.18 -0.80 -12.83
C LYS A 117 -7.81 -2.21 -12.36
N GLN A 118 -6.59 -2.50 -11.92
CA GLN A 118 -6.23 -3.80 -11.34
C GLN A 118 -6.92 -4.05 -9.99
N VAL A 119 -7.06 -3.02 -9.16
CA VAL A 119 -7.82 -3.07 -7.91
C VAL A 119 -9.31 -3.28 -8.22
N LEU A 120 -9.87 -2.58 -9.20
CA LEU A 120 -11.26 -2.74 -9.63
C LEU A 120 -11.53 -4.10 -10.29
N LEU A 121 -10.61 -4.62 -11.13
CA LEU A 121 -10.70 -5.93 -11.80
C LEU A 121 -10.47 -7.12 -10.85
N GLN A 122 -9.84 -6.91 -9.69
CA GLN A 122 -9.74 -7.93 -8.64
C GLN A 122 -10.97 -7.96 -7.72
N VAL A 123 -11.75 -6.87 -7.66
CA VAL A 123 -12.97 -6.75 -6.85
C VAL A 123 -14.23 -7.11 -7.65
N VAL A 124 -14.25 -6.87 -8.96
CA VAL A 124 -15.38 -7.16 -9.85
C VAL A 124 -14.99 -8.28 -10.83
N LYS A 125 -14.83 -9.52 -10.34
CA LYS A 125 -15.04 -10.65 -11.24
C LYS A 125 -16.55 -10.80 -11.44
N PRO A 126 -17.07 -10.84 -12.69
CA PRO A 126 -18.44 -11.28 -12.91
C PRO A 126 -18.56 -12.69 -12.32
N ARG A 127 -19.60 -12.91 -11.50
CA ARG A 127 -20.03 -14.29 -11.21
C ARG A 127 -20.37 -14.89 -12.57
N ASN A 128 -19.71 -15.99 -12.91
CA ASN A 128 -20.18 -16.85 -13.99
C ASN A 128 -21.65 -17.20 -13.69
N ALA A 129 -22.53 -16.83 -14.61
CA ALA A 129 -23.82 -17.47 -14.84
C ALA A 129 -23.74 -18.07 -16.24
#